data_AF-A0A919J5X6-F1
#
_entry.id   AF-A0A919J5X6-F1
#
_cell.length_a   1.000
_cell.length_b   1.000
_cell.length_c   1.000
_cell.angle_alpha   90.00
_cell.angle_beta   90.00
_cell.angle_gamma   90.00
#
_symmetry.space_group_name_H-M   'P 1'
#
loop_
_entity.id
_entity.type
_entity.pdbx_description
1 polymer ?
#
loop_
_entity_poly.entity_id
_entity_poly.type
_entity_poly.pdbx_seq_one_letter_code
_entity_poly.pdbx_strand_id
1 'polypeptide(L)'
;MNSSGAAARDPGPRPTGQREAALMSIGEVLAHLRTEFPDTTISKLRFLEAEGLVDPERTASGYRKYSWNDVARLRFVLTAQRDQYLPLRVIREQLDRMDEAPPAPARPALVAVGSEKASDPSDTRVPREDVIERTGVAPALLDELEQIGLVTAKPPGWYDGDAVLIVEAVVGLTRYGLEARHLRAFRAAADREVGLFTQLLAPLVRQSDPAARARAGETARELQALSQKLHAALVRAGLRGELGR
;
A
#
# COMPACT_ATOMS: atom_id res chain seq x y z
N MET A 1 63.76 15.76 -18.87
CA MET A 1 62.46 16.47 -18.82
C MET A 1 61.46 15.62 -19.57
N ASN A 2 60.65 14.87 -18.83
CA ASN A 2 59.60 14.01 -19.40
C ASN A 2 58.30 14.81 -19.35
N SER A 3 57.68 15.06 -20.50
CA SER A 3 56.36 15.69 -20.65
C SER A 3 55.78 15.13 -21.95
N SER A 4 54.80 14.22 -21.90
CA SER A 4 53.37 14.41 -21.59
C SER A 4 52.61 15.07 -22.74
N GLY A 5 51.58 14.38 -23.26
CA GLY A 5 50.72 14.80 -24.37
C GLY A 5 50.25 13.60 -25.21
N ALA A 6 49.53 12.65 -24.62
CA ALA A 6 48.05 12.61 -24.63
C ALA A 6 47.45 12.30 -26.03
N ALA A 7 47.51 11.02 -26.42
CA ALA A 7 46.65 10.47 -27.46
C ALA A 7 45.23 10.32 -26.89
N ALA A 8 44.29 11.13 -27.38
CA ALA A 8 42.87 11.00 -27.07
C ALA A 8 42.36 9.66 -27.63
N ARG A 9 42.24 8.66 -26.76
CA ARG A 9 41.43 7.48 -27.03
C ARG A 9 39.97 7.83 -26.76
N ASP A 10 39.21 7.79 -27.82
CA ASP A 10 37.75 7.81 -27.85
C ASP A 10 37.19 6.78 -26.86
N PRO A 11 36.44 7.16 -25.81
CA PRO A 11 35.77 6.20 -24.96
C PRO A 11 34.51 5.74 -25.68
N GLY A 12 34.59 4.57 -26.31
CA GLY A 12 33.41 3.87 -26.84
C GLY A 12 32.29 3.80 -25.79
N PRO A 13 31.02 3.70 -26.21
CA PRO A 13 29.88 3.77 -25.32
C PRO A 13 30.04 2.69 -24.24
N ARG A 14 30.16 3.14 -22.99
CA ARG A 14 30.14 2.24 -21.85
C ARG A 14 28.81 1.50 -21.92
N PRO A 15 28.78 0.15 -21.87
CA PRO A 15 27.54 -0.54 -21.65
C PRO A 15 27.11 -0.17 -20.23
N THR A 16 26.22 0.80 -20.13
CA THR A 16 25.47 1.04 -18.89
C THR A 16 24.56 -0.17 -18.74
N GLY A 17 25.13 -1.25 -18.20
CA GLY A 17 24.39 -2.39 -17.73
C GLY A 17 23.40 -1.88 -16.69
N GLN A 18 22.17 -1.59 -17.14
CA GLN A 18 21.00 -2.13 -16.47
C GLN A 18 21.44 -3.46 -15.90
N ARG A 19 21.50 -3.60 -14.56
CA ARG A 19 21.82 -4.89 -13.93
C ARG A 19 21.00 -5.92 -14.69
N GLU A 20 21.67 -6.75 -15.49
CA GLU A 20 21.02 -7.69 -16.40
C GLU A 20 19.92 -8.36 -15.60
N ALA A 21 18.71 -8.37 -16.18
CA ALA A 21 17.54 -8.97 -15.60
C ALA A 21 17.90 -10.39 -15.16
N ALA A 22 18.24 -10.56 -13.88
CA ALA A 22 18.54 -11.87 -13.34
C ALA A 22 17.19 -12.60 -13.30
N LEU A 23 16.95 -13.38 -14.35
CA LEU A 23 15.72 -14.09 -14.60
C LEU A 23 15.63 -15.29 -13.64
N MET A 24 14.96 -15.06 -12.51
CA MET A 24 14.77 -16.02 -11.42
C MET A 24 13.64 -16.99 -11.73
N SER A 25 13.77 -18.22 -11.22
CA SER A 25 12.70 -19.20 -11.17
C SER A 25 11.70 -18.87 -10.06
N ILE A 26 10.46 -19.39 -10.16
CA ILE A 26 9.44 -19.21 -9.12
C ILE A 26 9.89 -19.71 -7.74
N GLY A 27 10.78 -20.71 -7.69
CA GLY A 27 11.34 -21.24 -6.45
C GLY A 27 12.33 -20.27 -5.78
N GLU A 28 13.20 -19.63 -6.58
CA GLU A 28 14.13 -18.61 -6.09
C GLU A 28 13.38 -17.36 -5.61
N VAL A 29 12.36 -16.92 -6.37
CA VAL A 29 11.47 -15.83 -5.95
C VAL A 29 10.80 -16.16 -4.62
N LEU A 30 10.28 -17.38 -4.47
CA LEU A 30 9.66 -17.79 -3.21
C LEU A 30 10.65 -17.76 -2.04
N ALA A 31 11.90 -18.19 -2.25
CA ALA A 31 12.94 -18.16 -1.22
C ALA A 31 13.22 -16.71 -0.77
N HIS A 32 13.29 -15.76 -1.71
CA HIS A 32 13.46 -14.35 -1.39
C HIS A 32 12.28 -13.76 -0.61
N LEU A 33 11.05 -14.10 -1.01
CA LEU A 33 9.84 -13.56 -0.37
C LEU A 33 9.58 -14.17 1.01
N ARG A 34 9.96 -15.43 1.24
CA ARG A 34 9.72 -16.12 2.52
C ARG A 34 10.47 -15.54 3.71
N THR A 35 11.54 -14.79 3.47
CA THR A 35 12.25 -14.04 4.53
C THR A 35 11.33 -13.06 5.25
N GLU A 36 10.35 -12.48 4.55
CA GLU A 36 9.42 -11.47 5.09
C GLU A 36 7.95 -11.93 5.10
N PHE A 37 7.61 -12.93 4.29
CA PHE A 37 6.27 -13.48 4.14
C PHE A 37 6.30 -15.02 4.25
N PRO A 38 6.49 -15.58 5.45
CA PRO A 38 6.75 -17.01 5.66
C PRO A 38 5.61 -17.92 5.16
N ASP A 39 4.37 -17.42 5.19
CA ASP A 39 3.17 -18.15 4.74
C ASP A 39 2.99 -18.16 3.21
N THR A 40 3.87 -17.49 2.45
CA THR A 40 3.78 -17.45 0.99
C THR A 40 4.12 -18.82 0.41
N THR A 41 3.35 -19.20 -0.63
CA THR A 41 3.49 -20.46 -1.34
C THR A 41 3.57 -20.23 -2.85
N ILE A 42 4.07 -21.23 -3.59
CA ILE A 42 4.07 -21.23 -5.06
C ILE A 42 2.65 -21.02 -5.61
N SER A 43 1.65 -21.66 -5.00
CA SER A 43 0.24 -21.51 -5.39
C SER A 43 -0.25 -20.07 -5.26
N LYS A 44 0.16 -19.37 -4.19
CA LYS A 44 -0.15 -17.96 -3.99
C LYS A 44 0.49 -17.08 -5.08
N LEU A 45 1.77 -17.30 -5.42
CA LEU A 45 2.44 -16.53 -6.47
C LEU A 45 1.80 -16.73 -7.85
N ARG A 46 1.44 -17.97 -8.18
CA ARG A 46 0.73 -18.29 -9.43
C ARG A 46 -0.66 -17.68 -9.48
N PHE A 47 -1.35 -17.62 -8.34
CA PHE A 47 -2.64 -16.96 -8.24
C PHE A 47 -2.50 -15.45 -8.49
N LEU A 48 -1.50 -14.78 -7.90
CA LEU A 48 -1.27 -13.35 -8.13
C LEU A 48 -0.86 -13.03 -9.59
N GLU A 49 -0.14 -13.93 -10.24
CA GLU A 49 0.13 -13.86 -11.69
C GLU A 49 -1.15 -14.02 -12.52
N ALA A 50 -1.99 -15.01 -12.21
CA ALA A 50 -3.26 -15.24 -12.92
C ALA A 50 -4.22 -14.05 -12.76
N GLU A 51 -4.19 -13.42 -11.60
CA GLU A 51 -4.86 -12.16 -11.31
C GLU A 51 -4.09 -10.95 -11.87
N GLY A 52 -3.06 -11.11 -12.70
CA GLY A 52 -2.41 -10.02 -13.43
C GLY A 52 -1.75 -8.94 -12.59
N LEU A 53 -1.28 -9.26 -11.38
CA LEU A 53 -0.53 -8.34 -10.51
C LEU A 53 0.98 -8.37 -10.79
N VAL A 54 1.43 -9.41 -11.48
CA VAL A 54 2.80 -9.61 -11.94
C VAL A 54 2.76 -10.29 -13.30
N ASP A 55 3.64 -9.90 -14.22
CA ASP A 55 3.71 -10.45 -15.57
C ASP A 55 5.13 -10.96 -15.89
N PRO A 56 5.48 -12.16 -15.40
CA PRO A 56 6.81 -12.71 -15.61
C PRO A 56 7.02 -13.15 -17.06
N GLU A 57 8.22 -12.89 -17.59
CA GLU A 57 8.61 -13.31 -18.92
C GLU A 57 8.50 -14.83 -19.10
N ARG A 58 8.14 -15.26 -20.32
CA ARG A 58 8.16 -16.68 -20.70
C ARG A 58 9.30 -16.96 -21.64
N THR A 59 10.09 -17.97 -21.31
CA THR A 59 11.09 -18.54 -22.22
C THR A 59 10.41 -19.20 -23.43
N ALA A 60 11.15 -19.40 -24.52
CA ALA A 60 10.66 -20.16 -25.70
C ALA A 60 10.20 -21.59 -25.36
N SER A 61 10.66 -22.14 -24.23
CA SER A 61 10.25 -23.44 -23.69
C SER A 61 9.01 -23.37 -22.78
N GLY A 62 8.43 -22.19 -22.54
CA GLY A 62 7.21 -21.99 -21.75
C GLY A 62 7.40 -21.79 -20.24
N TYR A 63 8.63 -21.88 -19.74
CA TYR A 63 8.93 -21.62 -18.32
C TYR A 63 8.90 -20.13 -17.99
N ARG A 64 8.39 -19.80 -16.80
CA ARG A 64 8.33 -18.43 -16.25
C ARG A 64 9.68 -18.00 -15.72
N LYS A 65 10.02 -16.75 -15.99
CA LYS A 65 11.23 -16.10 -15.53
C LYS A 65 10.84 -14.75 -14.93
N TYR A 66 11.12 -14.60 -13.65
CA TYR A 66 10.79 -13.41 -12.89
C TYR A 66 12.01 -12.50 -12.84
N SER A 67 11.80 -11.23 -13.14
CA SER A 67 12.78 -10.18 -12.94
C SER A 67 12.80 -9.72 -11.47
N TRP A 68 13.79 -8.90 -11.12
CA TRP A 68 13.80 -8.20 -9.82
C TRP A 68 12.61 -7.24 -9.67
N ASN A 69 12.11 -6.68 -10.78
CA ASN A 69 10.92 -5.83 -10.74
C ASN A 69 9.68 -6.64 -10.34
N ASP A 70 9.54 -7.86 -10.87
CA ASP A 70 8.46 -8.77 -10.50
C ASP A 70 8.50 -9.14 -9.01
N VAL A 71 9.70 -9.36 -8.46
CA VAL A 71 9.87 -9.59 -7.02
C VAL A 71 9.44 -8.35 -6.22
N ALA A 72 9.81 -7.15 -6.66
CA ALA A 72 9.41 -5.91 -6.00
C ALA A 72 7.89 -5.71 -6.03
N ARG A 73 7.23 -5.96 -7.17
CA ARG A 73 5.75 -5.97 -7.28
C ARG A 73 5.12 -6.98 -6.34
N LEU A 74 5.63 -8.21 -6.31
CA LEU A 74 5.12 -9.26 -5.42
C LEU A 74 5.26 -8.87 -3.94
N ARG A 75 6.37 -8.23 -3.54
CA ARG A 75 6.52 -7.69 -2.17
C ARG A 75 5.50 -6.60 -1.89
N PHE A 76 5.28 -5.67 -2.82
CA PHE A 76 4.27 -4.64 -2.66
C PHE A 76 2.88 -5.24 -2.46
N VAL A 77 2.47 -6.18 -3.32
CA VAL A 77 1.19 -6.89 -3.24
C VAL A 77 1.04 -7.60 -1.90
N LEU A 78 2.04 -8.38 -1.48
CA LEU A 78 1.98 -9.16 -0.24
C LEU A 78 1.95 -8.25 1.00
N THR A 79 2.69 -7.14 1.00
CA THR A 79 2.61 -6.10 2.05
C THR A 79 1.23 -5.47 2.10
N ALA A 80 0.70 -5.03 0.96
CA ALA A 80 -0.62 -4.42 0.87
C ALA A 80 -1.73 -5.37 1.35
N GLN A 81 -1.61 -6.67 1.05
CA GLN A 81 -2.55 -7.67 1.55
C GLN A 81 -2.40 -7.93 3.06
N ARG A 82 -1.15 -8.00 3.56
CA ARG A 82 -0.86 -8.33 4.97
C ARG A 82 -1.20 -7.18 5.91
N ASP A 83 -0.81 -5.96 5.52
CA ASP A 83 -0.79 -4.80 6.42
C ASP A 83 -1.99 -3.87 6.17
N GLN A 84 -2.55 -3.87 4.96
CA GLN A 84 -3.62 -2.94 4.56
C GLN A 84 -4.89 -3.65 4.08
N TYR A 85 -4.86 -4.98 3.94
CA TYR A 85 -5.99 -5.82 3.51
C TYR A 85 -6.68 -5.36 2.21
N LEU A 86 -5.92 -4.76 1.30
CA LEU A 86 -6.48 -4.19 0.07
C LEU A 86 -7.02 -5.29 -0.88
N PRO A 87 -8.19 -5.08 -1.51
CA PRO A 87 -8.66 -5.94 -2.59
C PRO A 87 -7.69 -5.93 -3.78
N LEU A 88 -7.56 -7.07 -4.48
CA LEU A 88 -6.62 -7.21 -5.61
C LEU A 88 -6.81 -6.16 -6.70
N ARG A 89 -8.07 -5.76 -6.95
CA ARG A 89 -8.40 -4.70 -7.91
C ARG A 89 -7.72 -3.37 -7.56
N VAL A 90 -7.77 -2.97 -6.29
CA VAL A 90 -7.18 -1.72 -5.79
C VAL A 90 -5.66 -1.80 -5.85
N ILE A 91 -5.08 -2.95 -5.48
CA ILE A 91 -3.63 -3.17 -5.57
C ILE A 91 -3.17 -3.06 -7.02
N ARG A 92 -3.93 -3.59 -7.98
CA ARG A 92 -3.64 -3.47 -9.41
C ARG A 92 -3.62 -2.01 -9.86
N GLU A 93 -4.66 -1.23 -9.53
CA GLU A 93 -4.71 0.20 -9.87
C GLU A 93 -3.56 1.00 -9.26
N GLN A 94 -3.09 0.61 -8.07
CA GLN A 94 -1.90 1.21 -7.47
C GLN A 94 -0.63 0.87 -8.25
N LEU A 95 -0.47 -0.40 -8.66
CA LEU A 95 0.65 -0.84 -9.47
C LEU A 95 0.65 -0.17 -10.86
N ASP A 96 -0.51 -0.06 -11.50
CA ASP A 96 -0.65 0.57 -12.82
C ASP A 96 -0.24 2.06 -12.76
N ARG A 97 -0.64 2.77 -11.70
CA ARG A 97 -0.18 4.16 -11.46
C ARG A 97 1.32 4.27 -11.21
N MET A 98 1.94 3.24 -10.61
CA MET A 98 3.40 3.20 -10.42
C MET A 98 4.14 2.94 -11.74
N ASP A 99 3.52 2.18 -12.65
CA ASP A 99 4.07 1.89 -13.99
C ASP A 99 3.88 3.06 -14.96
N GLU A 100 2.81 3.84 -14.81
CA GLU A 100 2.51 5.02 -15.63
C GLU A 100 3.35 6.25 -15.25
N ALA A 101 3.96 6.27 -14.06
CA ALA A 101 4.88 7.32 -13.67
C ALA A 101 6.13 7.25 -14.57
N PRO A 102 6.44 8.28 -15.40
CA PRO A 102 7.61 8.24 -16.24
C PRO A 102 8.87 8.13 -15.35
N PRO A 103 9.89 7.35 -15.73
CA PRO A 103 11.15 7.35 -15.01
C PRO A 103 11.72 8.77 -15.10
N ALA A 104 11.63 9.53 -14.01
CA ALA A 104 12.26 10.83 -13.93
C ALA A 104 13.74 10.65 -14.28
N PRO A 105 14.32 11.47 -15.17
CA PRO A 105 15.71 11.32 -15.56
C PRO A 105 16.58 11.49 -14.33
N ALA A 106 17.20 10.39 -13.90
CA ALA A 106 18.16 10.36 -12.82
C ALA A 106 19.33 11.30 -13.16
N ARG A 107 19.28 12.52 -12.66
CA ARG A 107 20.48 13.33 -12.44
C ARG A 107 21.10 12.85 -11.13
N PRO A 108 22.37 12.40 -11.11
CA PRO A 108 23.00 11.99 -9.88
C PRO A 108 23.38 13.25 -9.09
N ALA A 109 22.43 13.76 -8.32
CA ALA A 109 22.75 14.57 -7.15
C ALA A 109 22.90 13.60 -5.98
N LEU A 110 24.07 13.59 -5.36
CA LEU A 110 24.36 12.92 -4.11
C LEU A 110 23.42 13.46 -3.04
N VAL A 111 22.24 12.88 -2.92
CA VAL A 111 21.35 13.08 -1.79
C VAL A 111 21.51 11.84 -0.92
N ALA A 112 21.92 12.07 0.32
CA ALA A 112 21.97 11.06 1.36
C ALA A 112 20.69 10.21 1.32
N VAL A 113 20.83 8.91 1.60
CA VAL A 113 19.75 7.94 1.77
C VAL A 113 18.77 8.46 2.82
N GLY A 114 17.83 9.29 2.37
CA GLY A 114 16.60 9.62 3.05
C GLY A 114 15.59 8.67 2.44
N SER A 115 15.21 7.67 3.24
CA SER A 115 13.99 6.90 3.05
C SER A 115 12.91 7.76 2.38
N GLU A 116 12.56 7.45 1.14
CA GLU A 116 11.26 7.84 0.59
C GLU A 116 10.23 7.13 1.47
N LYS A 117 9.83 7.82 2.55
CA LYS A 117 8.61 7.48 3.25
C LYS A 117 7.54 7.52 2.17
N ALA A 118 6.93 6.37 1.86
CA ALA A 118 5.61 6.36 1.24
C ALA A 118 4.81 7.45 1.97
N SER A 119 4.36 8.47 1.24
CA SER A 119 3.63 9.58 1.85
C SER A 119 2.48 8.96 2.65
N ASP A 120 2.39 9.31 3.92
CA ASP A 120 1.29 8.89 4.75
C ASP A 120 -0.01 9.27 4.01
N PRO A 121 -1.03 8.39 3.89
CA PRO A 121 -2.30 8.76 3.25
C PRO A 121 -2.84 10.09 3.77
N SER A 122 -2.59 10.39 5.05
CA SER A 122 -2.96 11.66 5.70
C SER A 122 -2.29 12.93 5.11
N ASP A 123 -1.13 12.81 4.44
CA ASP A 123 -0.38 13.90 3.80
C ASP A 123 -0.89 14.24 2.38
N THR A 124 -1.72 13.37 1.80
CA THR A 124 -2.31 13.63 0.48
C THR A 124 -3.43 14.67 0.61
N ARG A 125 -3.49 15.63 -0.32
CA ARG A 125 -4.60 16.60 -0.39
C ARG A 125 -5.38 16.36 -1.67
N VAL A 126 -6.62 15.92 -1.52
CA VAL A 126 -7.50 15.58 -2.64
C VAL A 126 -8.70 16.54 -2.61
N PRO A 127 -8.90 17.38 -3.64
CA PRO A 127 -10.08 18.24 -3.69
C PRO A 127 -11.35 17.39 -3.84
N ARG A 128 -12.50 17.96 -3.45
CA ARG A 128 -13.80 17.27 -3.48
C ARG A 128 -14.11 16.61 -4.82
N GLU A 129 -13.90 17.34 -5.91
CA GLU A 129 -14.22 16.86 -7.26
C GLU A 129 -13.39 15.63 -7.62
N ASP A 130 -12.10 15.61 -7.28
CA ASP A 130 -11.24 14.45 -7.50
C ASP A 130 -11.68 13.25 -6.66
N VAL A 131 -12.21 13.44 -5.44
CA VAL A 131 -12.79 12.34 -4.65
C VAL A 131 -14.00 11.75 -5.38
N ILE A 132 -14.89 12.60 -5.91
CA ILE A 132 -16.08 12.17 -6.66
C ILE A 132 -15.67 11.40 -7.92
N GLU A 133 -14.75 11.95 -8.70
CA GLU A 133 -14.27 11.35 -9.94
C GLU A 133 -13.59 10.00 -9.70
N ARG A 134 -12.67 9.93 -8.72
CA ARG A 134 -11.88 8.72 -8.45
C ARG A 134 -12.72 7.58 -7.87
N THR A 135 -13.67 7.90 -7.00
CA THR A 135 -14.41 6.88 -6.25
C THR A 135 -15.77 6.55 -6.87
N GLY A 136 -16.29 7.43 -7.75
CA GLY A 136 -17.63 7.33 -8.31
C GLY A 136 -18.74 7.55 -7.27
N VAL A 137 -18.44 8.16 -6.12
CA VAL A 137 -19.44 8.47 -5.10
C VAL A 137 -20.43 9.53 -5.60
N ALA A 138 -21.72 9.36 -5.31
CA ALA A 138 -22.69 10.41 -5.59
C ALA A 138 -22.44 11.62 -4.67
N PRO A 139 -22.53 12.88 -5.16
CA PRO A 139 -22.28 14.07 -4.33
C PRO A 139 -23.10 14.11 -3.03
N ALA A 140 -24.39 13.75 -3.12
CA ALA A 140 -25.28 13.69 -1.98
C ALA A 140 -24.88 12.62 -0.94
N LEU A 141 -24.32 11.49 -1.39
CA LEU A 141 -23.80 10.48 -0.47
C LEU A 141 -22.54 10.99 0.22
N LEU A 142 -21.64 11.68 -0.49
CA LEU A 142 -20.45 12.26 0.13
C LEU A 142 -20.82 13.33 1.17
N ASP A 143 -21.84 14.15 0.91
CA ASP A 143 -22.39 15.09 1.91
C ASP A 143 -22.93 14.35 3.14
N GLU A 144 -23.65 13.24 2.94
CA GLU A 144 -24.15 12.42 4.05
C GLU A 144 -23.01 11.81 4.88
N LEU A 145 -21.94 11.34 4.23
CA LEU A 145 -20.76 10.79 4.89
C LEU A 145 -20.03 11.84 5.75
N GLU A 146 -20.00 13.10 5.31
CA GLU A 146 -19.50 14.22 6.11
C GLU A 146 -20.41 14.52 7.31
N GLN A 147 -21.73 14.56 7.09
CA GLN A 147 -22.70 14.83 8.15
C GLN A 147 -22.65 13.80 9.28
N ILE A 148 -22.46 12.52 8.95
CA ILE A 148 -22.32 11.46 9.97
C ILE A 148 -20.89 11.35 10.52
N GLY A 149 -19.94 12.15 10.01
CA GLY A 149 -18.55 12.19 10.45
C GLY A 149 -17.72 10.98 10.03
N LEU A 150 -18.15 10.23 8.99
CA LEU A 150 -17.36 9.11 8.48
C LEU A 150 -16.13 9.61 7.71
N VAL A 151 -16.26 10.74 7.04
CA VAL A 151 -15.15 11.51 6.46
C VAL A 151 -15.22 12.96 6.93
N THR A 152 -14.12 13.70 6.79
CA THR A 152 -14.08 15.11 7.18
C THR A 152 -13.27 15.90 6.16
N ALA A 153 -13.89 16.91 5.56
CA ALA A 153 -13.18 17.88 4.73
C ALA A 153 -12.33 18.80 5.62
N LYS A 154 -11.05 18.93 5.30
CA LYS A 154 -10.12 19.86 5.94
C LYS A 154 -10.15 21.20 5.20
N PRO A 155 -10.08 22.36 5.89
CA PRO A 155 -10.07 23.67 5.22
C PRO A 155 -8.91 23.81 4.22
N PRO A 156 -9.11 24.35 3.00
CA PRO A 156 -10.33 25.01 2.48
C PRO A 156 -11.40 24.10 1.82
N GLY A 157 -11.34 22.77 1.96
CA GLY A 157 -12.33 21.84 1.37
C GLY A 157 -11.71 20.62 0.69
N TRP A 158 -10.60 20.11 1.23
CA TRP A 158 -9.90 18.93 0.69
C TRP A 158 -9.98 17.76 1.66
N TYR A 159 -9.80 16.57 1.12
CA TYR A 159 -9.82 15.28 1.82
C TYR A 159 -8.42 14.69 1.81
N ASP A 160 -8.11 13.89 2.83
CA ASP A 160 -6.89 13.10 2.83
C ASP A 160 -7.07 11.75 2.13
N GLY A 161 -5.97 11.02 1.97
CA GLY A 161 -5.98 9.70 1.36
C GLY A 161 -6.85 8.70 2.12
N ASP A 162 -6.92 8.80 3.44
CA ASP A 162 -7.78 7.94 4.27
C ASP A 162 -9.27 8.20 3.98
N ALA A 163 -9.67 9.47 3.83
CA ALA A 163 -11.02 9.81 3.42
C ALA A 163 -11.38 9.22 2.04
N VAL A 164 -10.45 9.21 1.08
CA VAL A 164 -10.67 8.53 -0.21
C VAL A 164 -10.90 7.03 -0.03
N LEU A 165 -10.05 6.35 0.75
CA LEU A 165 -10.18 4.93 1.03
C LEU A 165 -11.52 4.59 1.71
N ILE A 166 -11.95 5.43 2.65
CA ILE A 166 -13.25 5.30 3.32
C ILE A 166 -14.38 5.42 2.29
N VAL A 167 -14.36 6.44 1.43
CA VAL A 167 -15.40 6.64 0.41
C VAL A 167 -15.45 5.46 -0.57
N GLU A 168 -14.31 4.97 -1.05
CA GLU A 168 -14.25 3.79 -1.93
C GLU A 168 -14.86 2.55 -1.26
N ALA A 169 -14.56 2.32 0.01
CA ALA A 169 -15.13 1.22 0.77
C ALA A 169 -16.66 1.36 0.92
N VAL A 170 -17.15 2.58 1.19
CA VAL A 170 -18.59 2.85 1.27
C VAL A 170 -19.27 2.58 -0.07
N VAL A 171 -18.74 3.10 -1.18
CA VAL A 171 -19.29 2.85 -2.52
C VAL A 171 -19.31 1.34 -2.84
N GLY A 172 -18.33 0.58 -2.36
CA GLY A 172 -18.34 -0.88 -2.45
C GLY A 172 -19.49 -1.51 -1.65
N LEU A 173 -19.71 -1.07 -0.42
CA LEU A 173 -20.75 -1.59 0.48
C LEU A 173 -22.17 -1.25 0.00
N THR A 174 -22.38 -0.08 -0.60
CA THR A 174 -23.71 0.33 -1.08
C THR A 174 -24.23 -0.56 -2.22
N ARG A 175 -23.34 -1.17 -3.00
CA ARG A 175 -23.69 -2.18 -4.01
C ARG A 175 -24.37 -3.43 -3.43
N TYR A 176 -24.18 -3.68 -2.13
CA TYR A 176 -24.81 -4.77 -1.40
C TYR A 176 -25.99 -4.31 -0.53
N GLY A 177 -26.48 -3.08 -0.74
CA GLY A 177 -27.64 -2.52 -0.02
C GLY A 177 -27.33 -1.91 1.34
N LEU A 178 -26.05 -1.70 1.69
CA LEU A 178 -25.72 -0.92 2.89
C LEU A 178 -25.89 0.57 2.62
N GLU A 179 -26.49 1.27 3.58
CA GLU A 179 -26.71 2.72 3.51
C GLU A 179 -25.90 3.40 4.62
N ALA A 180 -25.70 4.72 4.51
CA ALA A 180 -24.89 5.48 5.46
C ALA A 180 -25.36 5.35 6.92
N ARG A 181 -26.67 5.15 7.15
CA ARG A 181 -27.22 4.87 8.49
C ARG A 181 -26.63 3.60 9.13
N HIS A 182 -26.33 2.57 8.35
CA HIS A 182 -25.69 1.33 8.82
C HIS A 182 -24.21 1.55 9.16
N LEU A 183 -23.58 2.54 8.51
CA LEU A 183 -22.16 2.86 8.68
C LEU A 183 -21.87 3.62 9.99
N ARG A 184 -22.88 4.22 10.63
CA ARG A 184 -22.72 4.87 11.94
C ARG A 184 -22.19 3.93 13.01
N ALA A 185 -22.55 2.64 12.95
CA ALA A 185 -22.03 1.64 13.88
C ALA A 185 -20.52 1.42 13.71
N PHE A 186 -20.03 1.47 12.47
CA PHE A 186 -18.60 1.38 12.15
C PHE A 186 -17.84 2.61 12.68
N ARG A 187 -18.39 3.82 12.46
CA ARG A 187 -17.82 5.05 13.04
C ARG A 187 -17.70 4.97 14.56
N ALA A 188 -18.78 4.61 15.23
CA ALA A 188 -18.81 4.52 16.69
C ALA A 188 -17.84 3.45 17.23
N ALA A 189 -17.64 2.36 16.50
CA ALA A 189 -16.64 1.34 16.86
C ALA A 189 -15.22 1.88 16.73
N ALA A 190 -14.90 2.55 15.62
CA ALA A 190 -13.61 3.18 15.40
C ALA A 190 -13.29 4.25 16.46
N ASP A 191 -14.27 5.09 16.81
CA ASP A 191 -14.09 6.12 17.86
C ASP A 191 -13.74 5.51 19.23
N ARG A 192 -14.38 4.39 19.58
CA ARG A 192 -14.06 3.67 20.82
C ARG A 192 -12.64 3.11 20.78
N GLU A 193 -12.25 2.53 19.66
CA GLU A 193 -10.91 1.98 19.46
C GLU A 193 -9.82 3.06 19.55
N VAL A 194 -10.01 4.19 18.86
CA VAL A 194 -9.13 5.36 18.94
C VAL A 194 -9.02 5.86 20.39
N GLY A 195 -10.14 5.92 21.11
CA GLY A 195 -10.15 6.31 22.52
C GLY A 195 -9.31 5.37 23.40
N LEU A 196 -9.48 4.06 23.25
CA LEU A 196 -8.71 3.05 23.98
C LEU A 196 -7.22 3.13 23.66
N PHE A 197 -6.86 3.22 22.38
CA PHE A 197 -5.46 3.31 21.96
C PHE A 197 -4.81 4.60 22.43
N THR A 198 -5.54 5.72 22.39
CA THR A 198 -5.06 7.00 22.91
C THR A 198 -4.74 6.90 24.39
N GLN A 199 -5.59 6.25 25.19
CA GLN A 199 -5.34 6.04 26.63
C GLN A 199 -4.09 5.18 26.88
N LEU A 200 -3.90 4.12 26.10
CA LEU A 200 -2.74 3.23 26.21
C LEU A 200 -1.44 3.93 25.79
N LEU A 201 -1.48 4.75 24.75
CA LEU A 201 -0.32 5.46 24.21
C LEU A 201 0.01 6.76 24.97
N ALA A 202 -0.94 7.31 25.74
CA ALA A 202 -0.78 8.57 26.48
C ALA A 202 0.50 8.65 27.34
N PRO A 203 0.97 7.60 28.05
CA PRO A 203 2.22 7.64 28.80
C PRO A 203 3.46 7.79 27.91
N LEU A 204 3.47 7.15 26.73
CA LEU A 204 4.58 7.19 25.79
C LEU A 204 4.67 8.54 25.08
N VAL A 205 3.52 9.12 24.72
CA VAL A 205 3.44 10.41 24.03
C VAL A 205 3.81 11.58 24.94
N ARG A 206 3.56 11.47 26.26
CA ARG A 206 3.94 12.50 27.25
C ARG A 206 5.46 12.65 27.41
N GLN A 207 6.24 11.64 27.03
CA GLN A 207 7.71 11.75 27.05
C GLN A 207 8.16 12.56 25.83
N SER A 208 8.80 13.71 26.06
CA SER A 208 9.19 14.66 25.00
C SER A 208 10.42 14.24 24.17
N ASP A 209 10.98 13.05 24.40
CA ASP A 209 12.16 12.55 23.69
C ASP A 209 11.79 11.89 22.35
N PRO A 210 12.52 12.16 21.25
CA PRO A 210 12.33 11.50 19.95
C PRO A 210 12.20 9.96 20.00
N ALA A 211 12.96 9.27 20.86
CA ALA A 211 12.88 7.81 20.94
C ALA A 211 11.53 7.34 21.52
N ALA A 212 10.94 8.08 22.45
CA ALA A 212 9.62 7.77 22.99
C ALA A 212 8.51 7.97 21.96
N ARG A 213 8.60 9.01 21.11
CA ARG A 213 7.68 9.22 19.99
C ARG A 213 7.77 8.12 18.94
N ALA A 214 8.98 7.66 18.62
CA ALA A 214 9.18 6.54 17.70
C ALA A 214 8.53 5.26 18.24
N ARG A 215 8.76 4.94 19.52
CA ARG A 215 8.10 3.81 20.20
C ARG A 215 6.59 3.93 20.21
N ALA A 216 6.04 5.11 20.51
CA ALA A 216 4.60 5.34 20.48
C ALA A 216 4.00 5.08 19.09
N GLY A 217 4.67 5.52 18.02
CA GLY A 217 4.26 5.26 16.65
C GLY A 217 4.33 3.78 16.26
N GLU A 218 5.37 3.06 16.70
CA GLU A 218 5.50 1.62 16.49
C GLU A 218 4.39 0.85 17.22
N THR A 219 4.16 1.14 18.50
CA THR A 219 3.07 0.54 19.28
C THR A 219 1.71 0.85 18.68
N ALA A 220 1.48 2.07 18.18
CA ALA A 220 0.24 2.42 17.50
C ALA A 220 -0.03 1.54 16.27
N ARG A 221 1.00 1.31 15.42
CA ARG A 221 0.89 0.42 14.25
C ARG A 221 0.61 -1.02 14.65
N GLU A 222 1.25 -1.50 15.71
CA GLU A 222 1.01 -2.86 16.23
C GLU A 222 -0.42 -3.02 16.75
N LEU A 223 -0.91 -2.06 17.55
CA LEU A 223 -2.29 -2.04 18.06
C LEU A 223 -3.31 -2.05 16.91
N GLN A 224 -3.09 -1.21 15.90
CA GLN A 224 -3.92 -1.17 14.70
C GLN A 224 -3.95 -2.52 13.99
N ALA A 225 -2.79 -3.13 13.74
CA ALA A 225 -2.70 -4.42 13.05
C ALA A 225 -3.40 -5.55 13.82
N LEU A 226 -3.21 -5.60 15.14
CA LEU A 226 -3.85 -6.59 16.01
C LEU A 226 -5.37 -6.43 16.05
N SER A 227 -5.86 -5.20 16.13
CA SER A 227 -7.30 -4.93 16.15
C SER A 227 -7.97 -5.26 14.83
N GLN A 228 -7.36 -4.92 13.69
CA GLN A 228 -7.86 -5.34 12.38
C GLN A 228 -7.95 -6.88 12.28
N LYS A 229 -6.93 -7.59 12.75
CA LYS A 229 -6.91 -9.06 12.81
C LYS A 229 -8.04 -9.61 13.70
N LEU A 230 -8.25 -9.01 14.88
CA LEU A 230 -9.33 -9.38 15.79
C LEU A 230 -10.70 -9.15 15.15
N HIS A 231 -10.94 -7.97 14.60
CA HIS A 231 -12.21 -7.62 13.94
C HIS A 231 -12.54 -8.60 12.81
N ALA A 232 -11.58 -8.85 11.92
CA ALA A 232 -11.77 -9.79 10.82
C ALA A 232 -12.06 -11.22 11.31
N ALA A 233 -11.40 -11.66 12.40
CA ALA A 233 -11.67 -12.97 13.00
C ALA A 233 -13.08 -13.05 13.62
N LEU A 234 -13.52 -12.01 14.34
CA LEU A 234 -14.85 -11.93 14.93
C LEU A 234 -15.95 -11.95 13.85
N VAL A 235 -15.80 -11.16 12.78
CA VAL A 235 -16.76 -11.15 11.66
C VAL A 235 -16.82 -12.53 11.00
N ARG A 236 -15.66 -13.16 10.70
CA ARG A 236 -15.64 -14.51 10.12
C ARG A 236 -16.26 -15.56 11.04
N ALA A 237 -16.04 -15.47 12.35
CA ALA A 237 -16.63 -16.38 13.32
C ALA A 237 -18.16 -16.19 13.40
N GLY A 238 -18.64 -14.95 13.44
CA GLY A 238 -20.08 -14.63 13.44
C GLY A 238 -20.78 -15.12 12.17
N LEU A 239 -20.22 -14.81 11.01
CA LEU A 239 -20.78 -15.26 9.72
C LEU A 239 -20.83 -16.79 9.60
N ARG A 240 -19.84 -17.51 10.12
CA ARG A 240 -19.87 -18.98 10.16
C ARG A 240 -21.03 -19.52 11.00
N GLY A 241 -21.29 -18.89 12.15
CA GLY A 241 -22.43 -19.21 13.00
C GLY A 241 -23.78 -19.01 12.29
N GLU A 242 -23.96 -17.87 11.64
CA GLU A 242 -25.21 -17.55 10.92
C GLU A 242 -25.40 -18.37 9.63
N LEU A 243 -24.31 -18.67 8.90
CA LEU A 243 -24.35 -19.42 7.64
C LEU A 243 -24.24 -20.94 7.84
N GLY A 244 -24.20 -21.43 9.09
CA GLY A 244 -24.23 -22.84 9.43
C GLY A 244 -23.02 -23.66 8.95
N ARG A 245 -21.81 -23.08 8.95
CA ARG A 245 -20.56 -23.81 8.66
C ARG A 245 -19.54 -23.76 9.79
#